data_AF-A0A497JCG8-F1
#
_entry.id   AF-A0A497JCG8-F1
#
_cell.length_a   1.000
_cell.length_b   1.000
_cell.length_c   1.000
_cell.angle_alpha   90.00
_cell.angle_beta   90.00
_cell.angle_gamma   90.00
#
_symmetry.space_group_name_H-M   'P 1'
#
loop_
_entity.id
_entity.type
_entity.pdbx_description
1 polymer ?
#
loop_
_entity_poly.entity_id
_entity_poly.type
_entity_poly.pdbx_seq_one_letter_code
_entity_poly.pdbx_strand_id
1 'polypeptide(L)'
;EIYTEGNFKQLLRSIKFLGLMYFCEKRDGKTIINVEGPLSLLKLTEKYGTSLAKLLPTIIKAEKWRIRANIVKRYDIPRLFNFELDSRNKNLFPEYSLGEDYDSSIEEKFALEFNALKTGWKLKREPEALVVNNQILIPDFSFEKENMKVYLEIVGFWTQDYLQKKLQKLSQVKDENLIMAVDKKLACSKFKEIKGKIIYYENKVPIKEILRILREFEKNQMKKELKTLYCKDINLNKEVIKLEVLAKEQNITIETAKEYAKALKDFVLIGDELVSPEKISEIRKKLETFPEEIEYEKISEIIKKEGITNINQMLSYLGYEIVWGSLDMNSVIVRKKGENFKFK
;
A
#
# COMPACT_ATOMS: atom_id res chain seq x y z
N GLU A 1 4.43 -10.26 29.24
CA GLU A 1 4.93 -11.18 28.21
C GLU A 1 3.94 -12.33 28.03
N ILE A 2 3.61 -12.67 26.80
CA ILE A 2 2.68 -13.74 26.43
C ILE A 2 3.36 -14.60 25.37
N TYR A 3 3.32 -15.92 25.57
CA TYR A 3 3.76 -16.92 24.62
C TYR A 3 2.62 -17.91 24.36
N THR A 4 2.48 -18.32 23.11
CA THR A 4 1.52 -19.34 22.69
C THR A 4 2.08 -20.22 21.57
N GLU A 5 1.64 -21.48 21.53
CA GLU A 5 1.91 -22.42 20.44
C GLU A 5 0.63 -22.62 19.61
N GLY A 6 0.70 -22.40 18.29
CA GLY A 6 -0.38 -22.69 17.34
C GLY A 6 -1.45 -21.61 17.12
N ASN A 7 -1.71 -20.68 18.06
CA ASN A 7 -2.80 -19.67 17.92
C ASN A 7 -2.33 -18.21 17.79
N PHE A 8 -1.07 -17.99 17.43
CA PHE A 8 -0.44 -16.67 17.36
C PHE A 8 -1.24 -15.63 16.54
N LYS A 9 -1.73 -16.00 15.34
CA LYS A 9 -2.50 -15.08 14.48
C LYS A 9 -3.79 -14.62 15.15
N GLN A 10 -4.52 -15.56 15.76
CA GLN A 10 -5.76 -15.27 16.48
C GLN A 10 -5.49 -14.36 17.68
N LEU A 11 -4.42 -14.65 18.43
CA LEU A 11 -4.01 -13.82 19.56
C LEU A 11 -3.72 -12.39 19.13
N LEU A 12 -2.95 -12.17 18.05
CA LEU A 12 -2.70 -10.82 17.56
C LEU A 12 -3.95 -10.10 17.08
N ARG A 13 -4.84 -10.80 16.37
CA ARG A 13 -6.10 -10.21 15.93
C ARG A 13 -6.94 -9.75 17.13
N SER A 14 -7.00 -10.54 18.20
CA SER A 14 -7.65 -10.11 19.45
C SER A 14 -6.95 -8.91 20.11
N ILE A 15 -5.61 -8.89 20.15
CA ILE A 15 -4.84 -7.74 20.70
C ILE A 15 -5.16 -6.45 19.94
N LYS A 16 -5.15 -6.51 18.60
CA LYS A 16 -5.45 -5.40 17.71
C LYS A 16 -6.89 -4.91 17.90
N PHE A 17 -7.85 -5.84 17.88
CA PHE A 17 -9.26 -5.52 18.12
C PHE A 17 -9.50 -4.84 19.48
N LEU A 18 -8.81 -5.30 20.53
CA LEU A 18 -8.90 -4.71 21.86
C LEU A 18 -8.16 -3.36 21.99
N GLY A 19 -7.45 -2.95 20.92
CA GLY A 19 -6.69 -1.72 20.84
C GLY A 19 -5.45 -1.69 21.74
N LEU A 20 -4.95 -2.84 22.18
CA LEU A 20 -3.89 -2.91 23.19
C LEU A 20 -2.54 -2.45 22.63
N MET A 21 -1.72 -1.86 23.48
CA MET A 21 -0.34 -1.51 23.12
C MET A 21 0.55 -2.73 23.26
N TYR A 22 1.22 -3.11 22.17
CA TYR A 22 2.03 -4.32 22.16
C TYR A 22 3.28 -4.19 21.30
N PHE A 23 4.26 -5.05 21.59
CA PHE A 23 5.40 -5.33 20.74
C PHE A 23 5.50 -6.83 20.55
N CYS A 24 5.89 -7.26 19.35
CA CYS A 24 6.08 -8.66 19.03
C CYS A 24 7.55 -8.89 18.65
N GLU A 25 8.13 -9.96 19.18
CA GLU A 25 9.53 -10.31 18.91
C GLU A 25 9.71 -11.82 18.81
N LYS A 26 10.75 -12.23 18.08
CA LYS A 26 11.17 -13.62 17.93
C LYS A 26 12.37 -13.86 18.85
N ARG A 27 12.21 -14.75 19.82
CA ARG A 27 13.24 -15.15 20.78
C ARG A 27 13.38 -16.66 20.74
N ASP A 28 14.58 -17.17 20.44
CA ASP A 28 14.87 -18.62 20.35
C ASP A 28 13.91 -19.39 19.43
N GLY A 29 13.60 -18.81 18.27
CA GLY A 29 12.65 -19.40 17.31
C GLY A 29 11.17 -19.27 17.70
N LYS A 30 10.87 -18.80 18.92
CA LYS A 30 9.50 -18.61 19.44
C LYS A 30 9.05 -17.17 19.29
N THR A 31 7.77 -16.98 19.02
CA THR A 31 7.20 -15.64 18.98
C THR A 31 6.65 -15.24 20.35
N ILE A 32 7.12 -14.11 20.84
CA ILE A 32 6.79 -13.55 22.14
C ILE A 32 6.06 -12.22 21.94
N ILE A 33 4.92 -12.06 22.61
CA ILE A 33 4.15 -10.82 22.57
C ILE A 33 4.24 -10.11 23.93
N ASN A 34 4.74 -8.88 23.90
CA ASN A 34 4.81 -8.01 25.06
C ASN A 34 3.67 -7.00 24.98
N VAL A 35 2.68 -7.13 25.86
CA VAL A 35 1.58 -6.16 26.00
C VAL A 35 1.90 -5.24 27.17
N GLU A 36 1.77 -3.93 26.95
CA GLU A 36 1.96 -2.92 28.00
C GLU A 36 0.88 -3.07 29.08
N GLY A 37 1.26 -2.95 30.35
CA GLY A 37 0.34 -3.09 31.48
C GLY A 37 -0.38 -1.76 31.80
N PRO A 38 -1.57 -1.79 32.44
CA PRO A 38 -2.34 -0.58 32.75
C PRO A 38 -1.59 0.41 33.66
N LEU A 39 -0.64 -0.06 34.48
CA LEU A 39 0.17 0.78 35.35
C LEU A 39 1.11 1.72 34.57
N SER A 40 1.41 1.43 33.30
CA SER A 40 2.21 2.34 32.46
C SER A 40 1.43 3.55 31.96
N LEU A 41 0.12 3.65 32.27
CA LEU A 41 -0.79 4.67 31.78
C LEU A 41 -1.04 5.78 32.81
N LEU A 42 -1.21 7.02 32.31
CA LEU A 42 -1.61 8.17 33.12
C LEU A 42 -3.14 8.39 33.10
N LYS A 43 -3.84 7.89 32.08
CA LYS A 43 -5.28 8.01 31.88
C LYS A 43 -5.85 6.71 31.30
N LEU A 44 -7.17 6.53 31.40
CA LEU A 44 -7.91 5.39 30.84
C LEU A 44 -7.45 4.02 31.36
N THR A 45 -6.83 3.98 32.55
CA THR A 45 -6.29 2.76 33.18
C THR A 45 -7.34 1.66 33.32
N GLU A 46 -8.55 2.00 33.78
CA GLU A 46 -9.67 1.05 33.94
C GLU A 46 -10.17 0.51 32.61
N LYS A 47 -10.37 1.39 31.62
CA LYS A 47 -10.84 1.02 30.27
C LYS A 47 -9.82 0.11 29.58
N TYR A 48 -8.55 0.48 29.63
CA TYR A 48 -7.44 -0.32 29.10
C TYR A 48 -7.29 -1.65 29.84
N GLY A 49 -7.37 -1.64 31.18
CA GLY A 49 -7.31 -2.84 32.01
C GLY A 49 -8.44 -3.82 31.70
N THR A 50 -9.65 -3.31 31.46
CA THR A 50 -10.79 -4.12 31.02
C THR A 50 -10.55 -4.74 29.64
N SER A 51 -10.02 -3.97 28.69
CA SER A 51 -9.61 -4.51 27.39
C SER A 51 -8.53 -5.59 27.53
N LEU A 52 -7.54 -5.38 28.40
CA LEU A 52 -6.49 -6.37 28.65
C LEU A 52 -7.05 -7.66 29.26
N ALA A 53 -7.98 -7.57 30.20
CA ALA A 53 -8.63 -8.75 30.80
C ALA A 53 -9.40 -9.58 29.76
N LYS A 54 -10.04 -8.93 28.78
CA LYS A 54 -10.73 -9.60 27.67
C LYS A 54 -9.80 -10.38 26.73
N LEU A 55 -8.48 -10.17 26.81
CA LEU A 55 -7.51 -10.94 26.04
C LEU A 55 -7.30 -12.36 26.60
N LEU A 56 -7.48 -12.53 27.91
CA LEU A 56 -7.14 -13.77 28.62
C LEU A 56 -7.83 -15.01 28.03
N PRO A 57 -9.14 -15.00 27.71
CA PRO A 57 -9.80 -16.13 27.06
C PRO A 57 -9.14 -16.59 25.75
N THR A 58 -8.64 -15.65 24.93
CA THR A 58 -7.93 -15.99 23.69
C THR A 58 -6.60 -16.68 23.96
N ILE A 59 -5.88 -16.28 25.01
CA ILE A 59 -4.58 -16.88 25.38
C ILE A 59 -4.78 -18.32 25.84
N ILE A 60 -5.72 -18.56 26.75
CA ILE A 60 -5.92 -19.88 27.39
C ILE A 60 -6.51 -20.93 26.43
N LYS A 61 -7.04 -20.52 25.28
CA LYS A 61 -7.52 -21.40 24.20
C LYS A 61 -6.37 -22.16 23.53
N ALA A 62 -5.15 -21.64 23.56
CA ALA A 62 -3.99 -22.33 23.03
C ALA A 62 -3.74 -23.65 23.76
N GLU A 63 -3.17 -24.65 23.08
CA GLU A 63 -2.76 -25.90 23.72
C GLU A 63 -1.65 -25.67 24.74
N LYS A 64 -0.64 -24.88 24.34
CA LYS A 64 0.44 -24.43 25.20
C LYS A 64 0.49 -22.91 25.21
N TRP A 65 0.49 -22.35 26.41
CA TRP A 65 0.60 -20.92 26.63
C TRP A 65 1.37 -20.64 27.90
N ARG A 66 1.94 -19.43 27.97
CA ARG A 66 2.59 -18.89 29.16
C ARG A 66 2.35 -17.39 29.23
N ILE A 67 2.01 -16.91 30.41
CA ILE A 67 1.87 -15.49 30.73
C ILE A 67 2.89 -15.16 31.82
N ARG A 68 3.72 -14.15 31.59
CA ARG A 68 4.59 -13.55 32.61
C ARG A 68 4.26 -12.09 32.77
N ALA A 69 4.01 -11.65 34.00
CA ALA A 69 3.66 -10.29 34.32
C ALA A 69 4.47 -9.78 35.51
N ASN A 70 4.83 -8.50 35.46
CA ASN A 70 5.47 -7.81 36.56
C ASN A 70 4.39 -7.02 37.30
N ILE A 71 4.19 -7.33 38.59
CA ILE A 71 3.14 -6.73 39.43
C ILE A 71 3.81 -5.89 40.50
N VAL A 72 3.48 -4.60 40.53
CA VAL A 72 3.93 -3.69 41.60
C VAL A 72 2.87 -3.66 42.68
N LYS A 73 3.23 -4.05 43.91
CA LYS A 73 2.35 -3.91 45.09
C LYS A 73 2.85 -2.75 45.96
N ARG A 74 1.97 -1.80 46.23
CA ARG A 74 2.26 -0.67 47.14
C ARG A 74 2.04 -1.13 48.58
N TYR A 75 3.14 -1.43 49.26
CA TYR A 75 3.25 -1.41 50.71
C TYR A 75 3.92 -0.09 51.12
N ASP A 76 4.45 0.01 52.35
CA ASP A 76 5.28 1.14 52.79
C ASP A 76 6.49 1.35 51.86
N ILE A 77 7.04 0.25 51.31
CA ILE A 77 8.07 0.27 50.26
C ILE A 77 7.50 -0.47 49.03
N PRO A 78 7.46 0.15 47.85
CA PRO A 78 7.01 -0.52 46.63
C PRO A 78 7.84 -1.77 46.33
N ARG A 79 7.17 -2.91 46.14
CA ARG A 79 7.82 -4.18 45.78
C ARG A 79 7.35 -4.65 44.41
N LEU A 80 8.31 -5.12 43.61
CA LEU A 80 8.08 -5.73 42.30
C LEU A 80 8.00 -7.25 42.46
N PHE A 81 6.90 -7.84 42.01
CA PHE A 81 6.68 -9.28 42.02
C PHE A 81 6.60 -9.80 40.59
N ASN A 82 7.13 -11.00 40.36
CA ASN A 82 6.99 -11.71 39.10
C ASN A 82 5.84 -12.71 39.23
N PHE A 83 4.84 -12.58 38.37
CA PHE A 83 3.72 -13.50 38.24
C PHE A 83 3.91 -14.34 36.98
N GLU A 84 3.79 -15.65 37.12
CA GLU A 84 3.85 -16.60 36.01
C GLU A 84 2.69 -17.57 36.07
N LEU A 85 2.09 -17.83 34.92
CA LEU A 85 0.98 -18.76 34.73
C LEU A 85 1.18 -19.46 33.38
N ASP A 86 0.89 -20.76 33.31
CA ASP A 86 1.00 -21.51 32.05
C ASP A 86 -0.11 -22.55 31.87
N SER A 87 -0.05 -23.28 30.75
CA SER A 87 -1.06 -24.26 30.36
C SER A 87 -1.32 -25.36 31.39
N ARG A 88 -0.45 -25.59 32.38
CA ARG A 88 -0.72 -26.51 33.51
C ARG A 88 -1.84 -26.00 34.42
N ASN A 89 -2.11 -24.70 34.39
CA ASN A 89 -3.16 -24.04 35.15
C ASN A 89 -4.49 -23.91 34.39
N LYS A 90 -4.66 -24.57 33.23
CA LYS A 90 -5.85 -24.44 32.38
C LYS A 90 -7.17 -24.73 33.14
N ASN A 91 -7.14 -25.68 34.07
CA ASN A 91 -8.31 -26.08 34.88
C ASN A 91 -8.77 -25.00 35.88
N LEU A 92 -8.02 -23.92 36.08
CA LEU A 92 -8.42 -22.79 36.92
C LEU A 92 -9.39 -21.83 36.18
N PHE A 93 -9.61 -22.03 34.88
CA PHE A 93 -10.43 -21.17 34.05
C PHE A 93 -11.68 -21.90 33.55
N PRO A 94 -12.83 -21.21 33.44
CA PRO A 94 -14.01 -21.80 32.83
C PRO A 94 -13.81 -21.99 31.32
N GLU A 95 -14.61 -22.86 30.71
CA GLU A 95 -14.67 -22.97 29.26
C GLU A 95 -15.28 -21.70 28.66
N TYR A 96 -14.55 -21.05 27.75
CA TYR A 96 -14.99 -19.85 27.05
C TYR A 96 -15.26 -20.14 25.57
N SER A 97 -16.47 -19.84 25.11
CA SER A 97 -16.77 -19.69 23.68
C SER A 97 -16.57 -18.22 23.28
N LEU A 98 -15.58 -17.93 22.45
CA LEU A 98 -15.44 -16.61 21.84
C LEU A 98 -16.47 -16.46 20.72
N GLY A 99 -17.24 -15.36 20.71
CA GLY A 99 -18.02 -14.97 19.53
C GLY A 99 -17.09 -14.66 18.34
N GLU A 100 -17.53 -14.98 17.12
CA GLU A 100 -16.66 -15.03 15.94
C GLU A 100 -16.39 -13.67 15.26
N ASP A 101 -17.07 -12.59 15.63
CA ASP A 101 -16.95 -11.33 14.90
C ASP A 101 -16.02 -10.33 15.58
N TYR A 102 -14.73 -10.51 15.33
CA TYR A 102 -13.72 -9.49 15.59
C TYR A 102 -13.39 -8.76 14.29
N ASP A 103 -14.29 -7.91 13.83
CA ASP A 103 -13.94 -6.77 12.98
C ASP A 103 -14.24 -5.49 13.74
N SER A 104 -13.23 -4.64 13.88
CA SER A 104 -13.46 -3.34 14.47
C SER A 104 -14.23 -2.51 13.44
N SER A 105 -15.32 -1.88 13.87
CA SER A 105 -16.15 -1.05 12.99
C SER A 105 -15.37 0.08 12.28
N ILE A 106 -14.15 0.40 12.71
CA ILE A 106 -13.31 1.45 12.11
C ILE A 106 -12.58 0.92 10.88
N GLU A 107 -11.92 -0.23 10.98
CA GLU A 107 -11.15 -0.91 9.93
C GLU A 107 -12.06 -1.26 8.75
N GLU A 108 -13.22 -1.86 9.04
CA GLU A 108 -14.20 -2.24 8.03
C GLU A 108 -14.72 -1.02 7.26
N LYS A 109 -15.16 0.03 7.99
CA LYS A 109 -15.62 1.29 7.38
C LYS A 109 -14.53 1.94 6.54
N PHE A 110 -13.30 1.96 7.03
CA PHE A 110 -12.17 2.50 6.28
C PHE A 110 -11.95 1.72 4.97
N ALA A 111 -11.97 0.38 5.02
CA ALA A 111 -11.77 -0.45 3.84
C ALA A 111 -12.86 -0.25 2.78
N LEU A 112 -14.12 -0.23 3.21
CA LEU A 112 -15.27 0.00 2.33
C LEU A 112 -15.17 1.35 1.61
N GLU A 113 -14.92 2.41 2.37
CA GLU A 113 -14.84 3.76 1.80
C GLU A 113 -13.60 3.96 0.93
N PHE A 114 -12.45 3.41 1.30
CA PHE A 114 -11.23 3.52 0.49
C PHE A 114 -11.41 2.83 -0.87
N ASN A 115 -11.99 1.61 -0.87
CA ASN A 115 -12.25 0.87 -2.10
C ASN A 115 -13.28 1.57 -3.01
N ALA A 116 -14.27 2.26 -2.43
CA ALA A 116 -15.27 3.01 -3.20
C ALA A 116 -14.67 4.15 -4.03
N LEU A 117 -13.53 4.71 -3.62
CA LEU A 117 -12.89 5.86 -4.29
C LEU A 117 -12.08 5.49 -5.55
N LYS A 118 -11.86 4.20 -5.84
CA LYS A 118 -11.14 3.71 -7.04
C LYS A 118 -9.84 4.47 -7.33
N THR A 119 -8.96 4.54 -6.33
CA THR A 119 -7.77 5.41 -6.32
C THR A 119 -6.60 4.87 -7.16
N GLY A 120 -6.74 3.68 -7.75
CA GLY A 120 -5.65 2.92 -8.38
C GLY A 120 -4.77 2.15 -7.39
N TRP A 121 -4.92 2.39 -6.07
CA TRP A 121 -4.25 1.60 -5.03
C TRP A 121 -5.12 0.41 -4.64
N LYS A 122 -4.52 -0.79 -4.63
CA LYS A 122 -5.14 -2.00 -4.09
C LYS A 122 -4.95 -2.03 -2.58
N LEU A 123 -6.06 -2.00 -1.84
CA LEU A 123 -6.04 -2.17 -0.39
C LEU A 123 -6.07 -3.67 -0.02
N LYS A 124 -5.06 -4.13 0.69
CA LYS A 124 -5.00 -5.48 1.27
C LYS A 124 -5.09 -5.40 2.79
N ARG A 125 -6.03 -6.14 3.37
CA ARG A 125 -6.20 -6.30 4.83
C ARG A 125 -5.19 -7.33 5.35
N GLU A 126 -4.75 -7.14 6.59
CA GLU A 126 -3.87 -8.06 7.31
C GLU A 126 -2.70 -8.56 6.43
N PRO A 127 -1.86 -7.64 5.90
CA PRO A 127 -0.75 -8.02 5.03
C PRO A 127 0.27 -8.90 5.77
N GLU A 128 1.22 -9.42 5.01
CA GLU A 128 2.31 -10.22 5.57
C GLU A 128 3.10 -9.47 6.64
N ALA A 129 3.51 -10.20 7.67
CA ALA A 129 4.25 -9.64 8.79
C ALA A 129 5.64 -9.17 8.34
N LEU A 130 6.01 -7.97 8.77
CA LEU A 130 7.33 -7.39 8.58
C LEU A 130 8.24 -7.84 9.73
N VAL A 131 9.36 -8.50 9.39
CA VAL A 131 10.32 -8.99 10.38
C VAL A 131 11.64 -8.23 10.24
N VAL A 132 12.05 -7.49 11.27
CA VAL A 132 13.31 -6.73 11.29
C VAL A 132 13.98 -6.86 12.65
N ASN A 133 15.25 -7.27 12.68
CA ASN A 133 16.04 -7.41 13.92
C ASN A 133 15.30 -8.21 15.01
N ASN A 134 14.73 -9.36 14.62
CA ASN A 134 13.89 -10.21 15.46
C ASN A 134 12.58 -9.56 15.95
N GLN A 135 12.22 -8.36 15.53
CA GLN A 135 10.93 -7.76 15.82
C GLN A 135 9.94 -8.08 14.70
N ILE A 136 8.69 -8.32 15.09
CA ILE A 136 7.60 -8.62 14.18
C ILE A 136 6.61 -7.46 14.25
N LEU A 137 6.31 -6.87 13.10
CA LEU A 137 5.25 -5.89 12.94
C LEU A 137 4.23 -6.45 11.96
N ILE A 138 2.95 -6.42 12.35
CA ILE A 138 1.86 -6.76 11.45
C ILE A 138 1.02 -5.50 11.28
N PRO A 139 1.06 -4.82 10.13
CA PRO A 139 0.17 -3.71 9.81
C PRO A 139 -1.30 -4.15 9.70
N ASP A 140 -2.25 -3.23 9.77
CA ASP A 140 -3.67 -3.53 9.51
C ASP A 140 -3.97 -3.58 8.02
N PHE A 141 -3.32 -2.70 7.25
CA PHE A 141 -3.48 -2.63 5.80
C PHE A 141 -2.15 -2.45 5.08
N SER A 142 -2.13 -2.88 3.82
CA SER A 142 -1.18 -2.37 2.82
C SER A 142 -1.92 -1.79 1.62
N PHE A 143 -1.46 -0.64 1.15
CA PHE A 143 -1.76 -0.07 -0.14
C PHE A 143 -0.69 -0.54 -1.12
N GLU A 144 -1.11 -1.21 -2.19
CA GLU A 144 -0.23 -1.73 -3.23
C GLU A 144 -0.61 -1.10 -4.58
N LYS A 145 0.37 -0.53 -5.29
CA LYS A 145 0.19 0.01 -6.64
C LYS A 145 1.48 -0.20 -7.43
N GLU A 146 1.44 -1.09 -8.42
CA GLU A 146 2.61 -1.47 -9.22
C GLU A 146 3.78 -1.92 -8.35
N ASN A 147 4.94 -1.24 -8.41
CA ASN A 147 6.12 -1.52 -7.60
C ASN A 147 6.11 -0.81 -6.22
N MET A 148 5.03 -0.08 -5.90
CA MET A 148 4.90 0.68 -4.66
C MET A 148 4.09 -0.07 -3.61
N LYS A 149 4.57 -0.02 -2.37
CA LYS A 149 3.88 -0.59 -1.21
C LYS A 149 3.99 0.34 0.00
N VAL A 150 2.84 0.70 0.55
CA VAL A 150 2.70 1.53 1.76
C VAL A 150 1.80 0.82 2.76
N TYR A 151 2.17 0.82 4.02
CA TYR A 151 1.46 0.19 5.12
C TYR A 151 0.68 1.20 5.94
N LEU A 152 -0.43 0.76 6.52
CA LEU A 152 -1.19 1.51 7.53
C LEU A 152 -1.37 0.63 8.76
N GLU A 153 -1.05 1.19 9.91
CA GLU A 153 -1.41 0.66 11.23
C GLU A 153 -2.38 1.64 11.89
N ILE A 154 -3.55 1.12 12.28
CA ILE A 154 -4.53 1.81 13.09
C ILE A 154 -4.24 1.47 14.56
N VAL A 155 -3.87 2.49 15.32
CA VAL A 155 -3.47 2.37 16.72
C VAL A 155 -4.65 2.77 17.61
N GLY A 156 -5.09 1.80 18.42
CA GLY A 156 -6.09 1.98 19.46
C GLY A 156 -5.55 2.78 20.65
N PHE A 157 -5.42 2.16 21.83
CA PHE A 157 -4.80 2.81 22.98
C PHE A 157 -3.33 3.11 22.72
N TRP A 158 -2.87 4.27 23.19
CA TRP A 158 -1.49 4.69 22.98
C TRP A 158 -0.99 5.65 24.06
N THR A 159 0.33 5.66 24.26
CA THR A 159 1.06 6.71 24.99
C THR A 159 2.10 7.34 24.08
N GLN A 160 2.57 8.54 24.41
CA GLN A 160 3.63 9.19 23.65
C GLN A 160 4.89 8.30 23.57
N ASP A 161 5.32 7.73 24.70
CA ASP A 161 6.49 6.85 24.78
C ASP A 161 6.30 5.58 23.94
N TYR A 162 5.10 4.99 23.94
CA TYR A 162 4.79 3.84 23.11
C TYR A 162 4.94 4.16 21.62
N LEU A 163 4.35 5.27 21.16
CA LEU A 163 4.46 5.70 19.76
C LEU A 163 5.91 6.00 19.37
N GLN A 164 6.67 6.67 20.23
CA GLN A 164 8.09 6.95 19.98
C GLN A 164 8.92 5.67 19.89
N LYS A 165 8.74 4.72 20.81
CA LYS A 165 9.41 3.41 20.76
C LYS A 165 9.02 2.65 19.49
N LYS A 166 7.73 2.69 19.10
CA LYS A 166 7.27 2.06 17.86
C LYS A 166 7.93 2.71 16.64
N LEU A 167 7.93 4.04 16.53
CA LEU A 167 8.62 4.77 15.46
C LEU A 167 10.13 4.47 15.38
N GLN A 168 10.83 4.44 16.51
CA GLN A 168 12.27 4.13 16.54
C GLN A 168 12.57 2.71 16.07
N LYS A 169 11.71 1.76 16.43
CA LYS A 169 11.80 0.37 15.94
C LYS A 169 11.52 0.30 14.43
N LEU A 170 10.54 1.08 13.97
CA LEU A 170 10.15 1.15 12.56
C LEU A 170 11.20 1.83 11.68
N SER A 171 11.94 2.83 12.18
CA SER A 171 13.02 3.46 11.41
C SER A 171 14.19 2.52 11.10
N GLN A 172 14.26 1.36 11.76
CA GLN A 172 15.23 0.30 11.44
C GLN A 172 14.75 -0.58 10.28
N VAL A 173 13.45 -0.55 9.97
CA VAL A 173 12.88 -1.15 8.76
C VAL A 173 13.30 -0.26 7.59
N LYS A 174 14.07 -0.79 6.64
CA LYS A 174 14.56 -0.02 5.47
C LYS A 174 13.41 0.60 4.64
N ASP A 175 12.19 0.14 4.82
CA ASP A 175 10.98 0.70 4.23
C ASP A 175 10.31 1.70 5.17
N GLU A 176 10.53 2.99 4.92
CA GLU A 176 9.88 4.13 5.59
C GLU A 176 8.37 4.22 5.30
N ASN A 177 7.76 3.22 4.69
CA ASN A 177 6.44 3.32 4.07
C ASN A 177 5.33 2.91 5.03
N LEU A 178 5.41 3.27 6.31
CA LEU A 178 4.35 2.99 7.27
C LEU A 178 3.71 4.29 7.76
N ILE A 179 2.39 4.35 7.66
CA ILE A 179 1.54 5.38 8.23
C ILE A 179 0.93 4.82 9.51
N MET A 180 0.97 5.59 10.60
CA MET A 180 0.22 5.26 11.81
C MET A 180 -0.98 6.19 11.94
N ALA A 181 -2.19 5.64 11.94
CA ALA A 181 -3.42 6.36 12.28
C ALA A 181 -3.72 6.13 13.77
N VAL A 182 -3.79 7.18 14.56
CA VAL A 182 -3.87 7.12 16.02
C VAL A 182 -5.16 7.77 16.50
N ASP A 183 -5.96 7.05 17.30
CA ASP A 183 -7.20 7.59 17.87
C ASP A 183 -6.92 8.60 19.00
N LYS A 184 -7.26 9.87 18.79
CA LYS A 184 -7.08 10.94 19.80
C LYS A 184 -7.80 10.63 21.12
N LYS A 185 -8.92 9.90 21.08
CA LYS A 185 -9.74 9.59 22.26
C LYS A 185 -9.14 8.50 23.13
N LEU A 186 -8.21 7.71 22.60
CA LEU A 186 -7.55 6.61 23.31
C LEU A 186 -6.12 6.97 23.79
N ALA A 187 -5.83 8.27 23.84
CA ALA A 187 -4.61 8.80 24.42
C ALA A 187 -4.55 8.52 25.94
N CYS A 188 -3.61 7.67 26.36
CA CYS A 188 -3.40 7.29 27.75
C CYS A 188 -2.36 8.17 28.47
N SER A 189 -1.86 9.21 27.80
CA SER A 189 -0.93 10.22 28.32
C SER A 189 -1.36 11.64 27.94
N LYS A 190 -0.65 12.68 28.41
CA LYS A 190 -0.82 14.03 27.83
C LYS A 190 -0.49 13.97 26.34
N PHE A 191 -1.38 14.53 25.52
CA PHE A 191 -1.20 14.56 24.07
C PHE A 191 -0.27 15.69 23.67
N LYS A 192 0.80 15.32 22.96
CA LYS A 192 1.60 16.22 22.13
C LYS A 192 1.81 15.52 20.80
N GLU A 193 1.70 16.26 19.70
CA GLU A 193 1.98 15.71 18.38
C GLU A 193 3.44 15.29 18.29
N ILE A 194 3.66 14.09 17.75
CA ILE A 194 4.98 13.53 17.53
C ILE A 194 5.29 13.70 16.04
N LYS A 195 6.49 14.20 15.73
CA LYS A 195 6.96 14.28 14.34
C LYS A 195 7.11 12.88 13.76
N GLY A 196 6.55 12.65 12.56
CA GLY A 196 6.59 11.37 11.87
C GLY A 196 5.37 11.21 10.94
N LYS A 197 5.26 10.05 10.29
CA LYS A 197 4.09 9.68 9.47
C LYS A 197 2.92 9.23 10.36
N ILE A 198 2.48 10.11 11.26
CA ILE A 198 1.36 9.89 12.17
C ILE A 198 0.18 10.77 11.76
N ILE A 199 -0.99 10.16 11.69
CA ILE A 199 -2.27 10.82 11.48
C ILE A 199 -3.08 10.67 12.77
N TYR A 200 -3.51 11.78 13.35
CA TYR A 200 -4.36 11.76 14.54
C TYR A 200 -5.82 11.95 14.15
N TYR A 201 -6.69 11.01 14.49
CA TYR A 201 -8.09 11.03 14.09
C TYR A 201 -9.05 10.91 15.26
N GLU A 202 -10.31 11.25 15.03
CA GLU A 202 -11.42 11.04 15.97
C GLU A 202 -12.55 10.31 15.25
N ASN A 203 -13.01 9.19 15.83
CA ASN A 203 -14.08 8.31 15.32
C ASN A 203 -13.77 7.57 14.00
N LYS A 204 -13.06 8.20 13.06
CA LYS A 204 -12.84 7.68 11.71
C LYS A 204 -11.48 8.11 11.15
N VAL A 205 -10.80 7.18 10.49
CA VAL A 205 -9.52 7.43 9.82
C VAL A 205 -9.73 8.36 8.61
N PRO A 206 -8.99 9.49 8.50
CA PRO A 206 -9.22 10.49 7.46
C PRO A 206 -8.61 10.05 6.12
N ILE A 207 -9.44 9.47 5.26
CA ILE A 207 -9.01 8.97 3.94
C ILE A 207 -8.34 10.06 3.10
N LYS A 208 -8.83 11.31 3.17
CA LYS A 208 -8.23 12.44 2.43
C LYS A 208 -6.75 12.65 2.77
N GLU A 209 -6.38 12.50 4.04
CA GLU A 209 -4.99 12.66 4.48
C GLU A 209 -4.13 11.47 4.04
N ILE A 210 -4.66 10.25 4.12
CA ILE A 210 -4.02 9.04 3.58
C ILE A 210 -3.73 9.24 2.09
N LEU A 211 -4.72 9.67 1.29
CA LEU A 211 -4.54 9.91 -0.14
C LEU A 211 -3.52 11.02 -0.43
N ARG A 212 -3.43 12.06 0.40
CA ARG A 212 -2.39 13.07 0.28
C ARG A 212 -1.00 12.46 0.44
N ILE A 213 -0.80 11.63 1.46
CA ILE A 213 0.47 10.95 1.71
C ILE A 213 0.81 9.97 0.58
N LEU A 214 -0.17 9.19 0.10
CA LEU A 214 0.04 8.27 -1.03
C LEU A 214 0.45 9.02 -2.30
N ARG A 215 -0.17 10.17 -2.61
CA ARG A 215 0.24 11.01 -3.75
C ARG A 215 1.64 11.60 -3.59
N GLU A 216 2.01 12.02 -2.38
CA GLU A 216 3.38 12.47 -2.10
C GLU A 216 4.39 11.32 -2.28
N PHE A 217 4.00 10.10 -1.89
CA PHE A 217 4.79 8.89 -2.11
C PHE A 217 4.99 8.60 -3.60
N GLU A 218 3.92 8.61 -4.41
CA GLU A 218 3.98 8.44 -5.87
C GLU A 218 4.95 9.45 -6.52
N LYS A 219 4.84 10.73 -6.15
CA LYS A 219 5.72 11.78 -6.68
C LYS A 219 7.18 11.56 -6.31
N ASN A 220 7.45 11.17 -5.07
CA ASN A 220 8.82 10.92 -4.61
C ASN A 220 9.41 9.67 -5.25
N GLN A 221 8.60 8.63 -5.43
CA GLN A 221 8.99 7.41 -6.12
C GLN A 221 9.33 7.70 -7.58
N MET A 222 8.46 8.40 -8.32
CA MET A 222 8.70 8.82 -9.69
C MET A 222 10.02 9.61 -9.84
N LYS A 223 10.29 10.56 -8.94
CA LYS A 223 11.56 11.30 -8.95
C LYS A 223 12.79 10.40 -8.78
N LYS A 224 12.72 9.42 -7.87
CA LYS A 224 13.81 8.46 -7.63
C LYS A 224 14.02 7.55 -8.85
N GLU A 225 12.93 7.06 -9.42
CA GLU A 225 12.93 6.21 -10.62
C GLU A 225 13.52 6.97 -11.82
N LEU A 226 13.01 8.18 -12.13
CA LEU A 226 13.53 9.02 -13.20
C LEU A 226 15.03 9.30 -13.04
N LYS A 227 15.47 9.69 -11.84
CA LYS A 227 16.90 9.90 -11.56
C LYS A 227 17.73 8.65 -11.86
N THR A 228 17.20 7.47 -11.54
CA THR A 228 17.86 6.19 -11.80
C THR A 228 17.89 5.89 -13.30
N LEU A 229 16.81 6.15 -14.03
CA LEU A 229 16.73 5.93 -15.49
C LEU A 229 17.70 6.83 -16.25
N TYR A 230 17.78 8.12 -15.90
CA TYR A 230 18.70 9.05 -16.56
C TYR A 230 20.19 8.73 -16.31
N CYS A 231 20.50 7.95 -15.28
CA CYS A 231 21.87 7.50 -15.00
C CYS A 231 22.18 6.11 -15.57
N LYS A 232 21.23 5.46 -16.24
CA LYS A 232 21.41 4.14 -16.86
C LYS A 232 21.43 4.26 -18.37
N ASP A 233 22.33 3.52 -19.01
CA ASP A 233 22.24 3.26 -20.45
C ASP A 233 21.16 2.21 -20.69
N ILE A 234 19.95 2.68 -21.00
CA ILE A 234 18.82 1.81 -21.32
C ILE A 234 18.90 1.45 -22.81
N ASN A 235 19.05 0.16 -23.07
CA ASN A 235 19.10 -0.32 -24.43
C ASN A 235 17.69 -0.41 -25.05
N LEU A 236 17.34 0.55 -25.90
CA LEU A 236 16.06 0.62 -26.64
C LEU A 236 16.22 0.11 -28.09
N ASN A 237 16.67 -1.13 -28.28
CA ASN A 237 16.95 -1.69 -29.62
C ASN A 237 15.71 -2.06 -30.46
N LYS A 238 14.49 -1.92 -29.93
CA LYS A 238 13.26 -2.30 -30.66
C LYS A 238 12.64 -1.07 -31.31
N GLU A 239 12.15 -1.24 -32.52
CA GLU A 239 11.45 -0.19 -33.28
C GLU A 239 10.12 0.24 -32.65
N VAL A 240 9.46 -0.67 -31.92
CA VAL A 240 8.23 -0.41 -31.17
C VAL A 240 8.35 -1.00 -29.77
N ILE A 241 8.19 -0.15 -28.75
CA ILE A 241 8.30 -0.53 -27.33
C ILE A 241 7.05 -0.06 -26.60
N LYS A 242 6.29 -1.00 -26.02
CA LYS A 242 5.17 -0.68 -25.15
C LYS A 242 5.68 -0.17 -23.80
N LEU A 243 5.07 0.90 -23.27
CA LEU A 243 5.44 1.46 -21.97
C LEU A 243 5.28 0.43 -20.83
N GLU A 244 4.32 -0.48 -20.92
CA GLU A 244 4.16 -1.58 -19.96
C GLU A 244 5.39 -2.50 -19.90
N VAL A 245 5.99 -2.77 -21.06
CA VAL A 245 7.19 -3.60 -21.17
C VAL A 245 8.38 -2.86 -20.59
N LEU A 246 8.56 -1.58 -20.96
CA LEU A 246 9.62 -0.73 -20.41
C LEU A 246 9.50 -0.60 -18.88
N ALA A 247 8.29 -0.38 -18.38
CA ALA A 247 8.01 -0.25 -16.96
C ALA A 247 8.41 -1.52 -16.19
N LYS A 248 8.04 -2.68 -16.72
CA LYS A 248 8.36 -3.98 -16.14
C LYS A 248 9.86 -4.29 -16.18
N GLU A 249 10.53 -4.05 -17.32
CA GLU A 249 11.97 -4.33 -17.49
C GLU A 249 12.83 -3.44 -16.60
N GLN A 250 12.42 -2.18 -16.38
CA GLN A 250 13.15 -1.24 -15.53
C GLN A 250 12.67 -1.24 -14.07
N ASN A 251 11.64 -2.04 -13.74
CA ASN A 251 10.99 -2.07 -12.43
C ASN A 251 10.55 -0.66 -11.95
N ILE A 252 9.90 0.09 -12.84
CA ILE A 252 9.38 1.44 -12.62
C ILE A 252 7.86 1.46 -12.82
N THR A 253 7.24 2.57 -12.43
CA THR A 253 5.81 2.80 -12.67
C THR A 253 5.51 3.13 -14.14
N ILE A 254 4.30 2.82 -14.63
CA ILE A 254 3.90 3.14 -16.02
C ILE A 254 3.91 4.66 -16.24
N GLU A 255 3.41 5.44 -15.27
CA GLU A 255 3.49 6.90 -15.33
C GLU A 255 4.94 7.40 -15.43
N THR A 256 5.88 6.76 -14.74
CA THR A 256 7.30 7.12 -14.85
C THR A 256 7.88 6.75 -16.22
N ALA A 257 7.55 5.58 -16.75
CA ALA A 257 7.93 5.18 -18.10
C ALA A 257 7.42 6.19 -19.13
N LYS A 258 6.18 6.67 -18.97
CA LYS A 258 5.57 7.69 -19.82
C LYS A 258 6.28 9.04 -19.70
N GLU A 259 6.64 9.45 -18.50
CA GLU A 259 7.35 10.71 -18.30
C GLU A 259 8.77 10.67 -18.85
N TYR A 260 9.47 9.55 -18.65
CA TYR A 260 10.77 9.29 -19.26
C TYR A 260 10.70 9.28 -20.80
N ALA A 261 9.69 8.61 -21.36
CA ALA A 261 9.43 8.53 -22.79
C ALA A 261 9.30 9.90 -23.47
N LYS A 262 8.66 10.88 -22.82
CA LYS A 262 8.55 12.26 -23.35
C LYS A 262 9.89 12.98 -23.46
N ALA A 263 10.88 12.59 -22.64
CA ALA A 263 12.20 13.20 -22.62
C ALA A 263 13.16 12.59 -23.66
N LEU A 264 12.83 11.42 -24.21
CA LEU A 264 13.61 10.77 -25.27
C LEU A 264 13.47 11.55 -26.57
N LYS A 265 14.60 11.82 -27.24
CA LYS A 265 14.63 12.48 -28.55
C LYS A 265 14.60 11.50 -29.71
N ASP A 266 15.10 10.29 -29.48
CA ASP A 266 15.28 9.26 -30.51
C ASP A 266 14.03 8.40 -30.72
N PHE A 267 12.94 8.69 -30.00
CA PHE A 267 11.67 7.99 -30.10
C PHE A 267 10.50 8.97 -30.02
N VAL A 268 9.37 8.58 -30.60
CA VAL A 268 8.11 9.31 -30.50
C VAL A 268 7.14 8.51 -29.66
N LEU A 269 6.54 9.17 -28.65
CA LEU A 269 5.48 8.58 -27.84
C LEU A 269 4.13 8.68 -28.55
N ILE A 270 3.58 7.53 -28.94
CA ILE A 270 2.24 7.37 -29.53
C ILE A 270 1.37 6.60 -28.54
N GLY A 271 0.52 7.31 -27.80
CA GLY A 271 -0.30 6.70 -26.76
C GLY A 271 0.53 6.19 -25.59
N ASP A 272 0.64 4.87 -25.50
CA ASP A 272 1.48 4.12 -24.56
C ASP A 272 2.58 3.29 -25.27
N GLU A 273 2.92 3.66 -26.51
CA GLU A 273 3.97 3.03 -27.31
C GLU A 273 5.06 4.05 -27.68
N LEU A 274 6.32 3.69 -27.49
CA LEU A 274 7.48 4.37 -28.05
C LEU A 274 7.77 3.78 -29.44
N VAL A 275 7.78 4.62 -30.46
CA VAL A 275 7.99 4.22 -31.86
C VAL A 275 9.23 4.93 -32.42
N SER A 276 10.13 4.19 -33.06
CA SER A 276 11.32 4.75 -33.67
C SER A 276 10.98 5.63 -34.87
N PRO A 277 11.76 6.69 -35.15
CA PRO A 277 11.59 7.52 -36.34
C PRO A 277 11.65 6.73 -37.65
N GLU A 278 12.47 5.67 -37.70
CA GLU A 278 12.59 4.76 -38.85
C GLU A 278 11.27 4.04 -39.13
N LYS A 279 10.65 3.47 -38.08
CA LYS A 279 9.35 2.80 -38.21
C LYS A 279 8.24 3.76 -38.59
N ILE A 280 8.26 4.99 -38.06
CA ILE A 280 7.32 6.04 -38.46
C ILE A 280 7.47 6.38 -39.94
N SER A 281 8.70 6.48 -40.44
CA SER A 281 8.97 6.72 -41.86
C SER A 281 8.48 5.56 -42.74
N GLU A 282 8.68 4.32 -42.30
CA GLU A 282 8.18 3.13 -42.98
C GLU A 282 6.65 3.12 -43.10
N ILE A 283 5.94 3.38 -42.00
CA ILE A 283 4.48 3.46 -41.99
C ILE A 283 3.99 4.59 -42.87
N ARG A 284 4.62 5.78 -42.78
CA ARG A 284 4.28 6.92 -43.63
C ARG A 284 4.37 6.56 -45.12
N LYS A 285 5.48 5.95 -45.55
CA LYS A 285 5.66 5.52 -46.94
C LYS A 285 4.59 4.51 -47.38
N LYS A 286 4.24 3.55 -46.52
CA LYS A 286 3.16 2.59 -46.80
C LYS A 286 1.82 3.29 -47.00
N LEU A 287 1.49 4.26 -46.15
CA LEU A 287 0.23 5.01 -46.24
C LEU A 287 0.16 5.96 -47.44
N GLU A 288 1.28 6.52 -47.88
CA GLU A 288 1.36 7.39 -49.07
C GLU A 288 1.10 6.66 -50.39
N THR A 289 1.18 5.32 -50.42
CA THR A 289 0.85 4.52 -51.63
C THR A 289 -0.64 4.37 -51.89
N PHE A 290 -1.48 4.75 -50.93
CA PHE A 290 -2.93 4.59 -51.02
C PHE A 290 -3.63 5.87 -51.50
N PRO A 291 -4.89 5.76 -51.98
CA PRO A 291 -5.71 6.92 -52.35
C PRO A 291 -5.93 7.92 -51.19
N GLU A 292 -6.44 9.11 -51.48
CA GLU A 292 -6.69 10.15 -50.45
C GLU A 292 -7.69 9.73 -49.36
N GLU A 293 -8.62 8.83 -49.70
CA GLU A 293 -9.61 8.27 -48.78
C GLU A 293 -9.48 6.74 -48.75
N ILE A 294 -9.39 6.19 -47.53
CA ILE A 294 -9.14 4.76 -47.31
C ILE A 294 -10.01 4.27 -46.16
N GLU A 295 -10.53 3.05 -46.27
CA GLU A 295 -11.26 2.40 -45.18
C GLU A 295 -10.38 2.25 -43.93
N TYR A 296 -10.93 2.63 -42.77
CA TYR A 296 -10.24 2.56 -41.49
C TYR A 296 -9.74 1.15 -41.17
N GLU A 297 -10.54 0.13 -41.46
CA GLU A 297 -10.21 -1.26 -41.15
C GLU A 297 -8.90 -1.68 -41.85
N LYS A 298 -8.77 -1.36 -43.15
CA LYS A 298 -7.58 -1.67 -43.95
C LYS A 298 -6.32 -1.00 -43.40
N ILE A 299 -6.41 0.28 -43.00
CA ILE A 299 -5.29 0.97 -42.37
C ILE A 299 -4.98 0.40 -40.99
N SER A 300 -6.02 0.08 -40.22
CA SER A 300 -5.88 -0.48 -38.88
C SER A 300 -5.09 -1.79 -38.93
N GLU A 301 -5.33 -2.64 -39.92
CA GLU A 301 -4.58 -3.88 -40.13
C GLU A 301 -3.11 -3.64 -40.48
N ILE A 302 -2.83 -2.67 -41.35
CA ILE A 302 -1.45 -2.32 -41.72
C ILE A 302 -0.68 -1.84 -40.49
N ILE A 303 -1.24 -0.91 -39.73
CA ILE A 303 -0.59 -0.36 -38.54
C ILE A 303 -0.42 -1.43 -37.44
N LYS A 304 -1.41 -2.31 -37.26
CA LYS A 304 -1.30 -3.46 -36.33
C LYS A 304 -0.22 -4.44 -36.75
N LYS A 305 -0.04 -4.70 -38.05
CA LYS A 305 1.03 -5.58 -38.57
C LYS A 305 2.43 -5.03 -38.26
N GLU A 306 2.56 -3.71 -38.15
CA GLU A 306 3.79 -3.05 -37.71
C GLU A 306 3.98 -3.05 -36.19
N GLY A 307 3.09 -3.71 -35.43
CA GLY A 307 3.19 -3.86 -33.99
C GLY A 307 2.61 -2.70 -33.18
N ILE A 308 1.93 -1.75 -33.83
CA ILE A 308 1.37 -0.56 -33.19
C ILE A 308 -0.11 -0.78 -32.90
N THR A 309 -0.49 -0.61 -31.63
CA THR A 309 -1.87 -0.80 -31.19
C THR A 309 -2.64 0.53 -31.10
N ASN A 310 -1.94 1.64 -30.90
CA ASN A 310 -2.52 2.99 -30.82
C ASN A 310 -2.79 3.63 -32.19
N ILE A 311 -3.63 2.98 -33.00
CA ILE A 311 -3.88 3.35 -34.40
C ILE A 311 -4.35 4.81 -34.55
N ASN A 312 -5.34 5.24 -33.76
CA ASN A 312 -5.91 6.59 -33.91
C ASN A 312 -4.88 7.69 -33.60
N GLN A 313 -4.04 7.46 -32.60
CA GLN A 313 -2.99 8.41 -32.21
C GLN A 313 -1.85 8.40 -33.23
N MET A 314 -1.51 7.22 -33.79
CA MET A 314 -0.56 7.11 -34.89
C MET A 314 -1.04 7.88 -36.13
N LEU A 315 -2.30 7.68 -36.54
CA LEU A 315 -2.90 8.39 -37.66
C LEU A 315 -2.91 9.90 -37.43
N SER A 316 -3.33 10.35 -36.24
CA SER A 316 -3.31 11.76 -35.88
C SER A 316 -1.89 12.34 -35.91
N TYR A 317 -0.88 11.58 -35.48
CA TYR A 317 0.52 12.01 -35.53
C TYR A 317 1.04 12.12 -36.97
N LEU A 318 0.64 11.20 -37.85
CA LEU A 318 1.00 11.20 -39.26
C LEU A 318 0.25 12.27 -40.09
N GLY A 319 -0.72 12.96 -39.48
CA GLY A 319 -1.49 14.03 -40.12
C GLY A 319 -2.75 13.54 -40.83
N TYR A 320 -3.26 12.37 -40.48
CA TYR A 320 -4.54 11.87 -40.98
C TYR A 320 -5.67 12.19 -40.01
N GLU A 321 -6.89 12.30 -40.53
CA GLU A 321 -8.12 12.41 -39.76
C GLU A 321 -9.07 11.25 -40.07
N ILE A 322 -9.85 10.89 -39.05
CA ILE A 322 -10.84 9.82 -39.12
C ILE A 322 -12.21 10.47 -39.29
N VAL A 323 -12.91 10.14 -40.37
CA VAL A 323 -14.22 10.68 -40.71
C VAL A 323 -15.27 9.58 -40.55
N TRP A 324 -16.32 9.89 -39.79
CA TRP A 324 -17.42 8.98 -39.51
C TRP A 324 -18.57 9.26 -40.48
N GLY A 325 -18.87 8.32 -41.38
CA GLY A 325 -20.03 8.42 -42.27
C GLY A 325 -21.35 8.00 -41.61
N SER A 326 -21.30 7.09 -40.64
CA SER A 326 -22.45 6.60 -39.85
C SER A 326 -21.99 5.94 -38.54
N LEU A 327 -22.91 5.30 -37.81
CA LEU A 327 -22.60 4.48 -36.63
C LEU A 327 -21.97 3.11 -36.99
N ASP A 328 -21.93 2.74 -38.28
CA ASP A 328 -21.30 1.52 -38.75
C ASP A 328 -19.78 1.69 -38.88
N MET A 329 -19.00 0.76 -38.31
CA MET A 329 -17.54 0.74 -38.37
C MET A 329 -17.02 0.65 -39.81
N ASN A 330 -17.79 0.04 -40.71
CA ASN A 330 -17.45 -0.07 -42.13
C ASN A 330 -17.60 1.24 -42.90
N SER A 331 -18.27 2.24 -42.31
CA SER A 331 -18.43 3.57 -42.91
C SER A 331 -17.34 4.57 -42.49
N VAL A 332 -16.34 4.11 -41.74
CA VAL A 332 -15.27 4.95 -41.22
C VAL A 332 -14.15 5.02 -42.24
N ILE A 333 -13.88 6.22 -42.72
CA ILE A 333 -12.80 6.50 -43.67
C ILE A 333 -11.71 7.32 -42.99
N VAL A 334 -10.48 7.17 -43.49
CA VAL A 334 -9.32 7.94 -43.07
C VAL A 334 -8.85 8.75 -44.27
N ARG A 335 -8.60 10.03 -44.06
CA ARG A 335 -8.06 10.93 -45.08
C ARG A 335 -6.96 11.83 -44.54
N LYS A 336 -6.10 12.34 -45.42
CA LYS A 336 -5.04 13.28 -45.01
C LYS A 336 -5.67 14.62 -44.60
N LYS A 337 -5.24 15.19 -43.47
CA LYS A 337 -5.63 16.56 -43.11
C LYS A 337 -5.11 17.51 -44.20
N GLY A 338 -6.01 18.25 -44.84
CA GLY A 338 -5.63 19.27 -45.82
C GLY A 338 -4.69 20.30 -45.20
N GLU A 339 -3.73 20.79 -45.99
CA GLU A 339 -2.81 21.88 -45.61
C GLU A 339 -3.58 23.19 -45.40
N ASN A 340 -4.34 23.33 -44.32
CA ASN A 340 -4.89 24.62 -43.90
C ASN A 340 -5.47 24.62 -42.48
N PHE A 341 -4.69 24.24 -41.47
CA PHE A 341 -4.94 24.74 -40.10
C PHE A 341 -3.62 24.95 -39.36
N LYS A 342 -3.07 26.16 -39.49
CA LYS A 342 -2.10 26.72 -38.54
C LYS A 342 -2.77 26.81 -37.17
N PHE A 343 -2.32 26.01 -36.21
CA PHE A 343 -2.57 26.32 -34.80
C PHE A 343 -1.53 27.35 -34.34
N LYS A 344 -2.03 28.53 -33.97
CA LYS A 344 -1.32 29.54 -33.18
C LYS A 344 -1.20 29.11 -31.73
#